data_AF-A0A835G3G2-F1
#
_entry.id   AF-A0A835G3G2-F1
#
_cell.length_a   1.000
_cell.length_b   1.000
_cell.length_c   1.000
_cell.angle_alpha   90.00
_cell.angle_beta   90.00
_cell.angle_gamma   90.00
#
_symmetry.space_group_name_H-M   'P 1'
#
loop_
_entity.id
_entity.type
_entity.pdbx_description
1 polymer ?
#
loop_
_entity_poly.entity_id
_entity_poly.type
_entity_poly.pdbx_seq_one_letter_code
_entity_poly.pdbx_strand_id
1 'polypeptide(L)'
;MQGSLSFGKEVVDTLSHYMRRNAGNVVARRRSIPFSKETDVIYIIIKSAYLCRDLDFCEGKLEQFLNEYIMVQTKSIEAIFEGIVNQNQLLDQDAKTEQRLVFEEDLKKCLREIRRVLRQANMKMRDESITYLWIEVIKKISVMFQTAAILFAAERLEGRSDEIMEVKKKLTQKLVIATTIVEGKYESKLCSEYDICIKAYEVTKALNTLLGALRDMEEENVKIFIRYVSEALLETNLYSHLSEVTSNELQIILNDMAYSENVSAKTVLLSIQKAVEDRLNALHLKTHMVNGRDVELVHVILSDMDHVYGKSSIDPFHVFMSSFFTWERTKSRLSGPIRSLLKELTNEINGLPDDLGFKLINEVRAFLEITVDPEN
;
A
#
# COMPACT_ATOMS: atom_id res chain seq x y z
N MET A 1 13.43 37.46 -19.04
CA MET A 1 12.53 37.07 -20.13
C MET A 1 11.49 36.12 -19.57
N GLN A 2 10.23 36.40 -19.84
CA GLN A 2 9.06 35.64 -19.39
C GLN A 2 9.07 34.24 -20.00
N GLY A 3 8.80 33.24 -19.17
CA GLY A 3 8.34 31.91 -19.57
C GLY A 3 7.25 31.50 -18.59
N SER A 4 6.00 31.80 -18.92
CA SER A 4 4.83 31.39 -18.13
C SER A 4 4.65 29.88 -18.26
N LEU A 5 5.02 29.13 -17.22
CA LEU A 5 4.61 27.74 -17.07
C LEU A 5 3.15 27.72 -16.61
N SER A 6 2.27 27.17 -17.43
CA SER A 6 0.86 26.99 -17.15
C SER A 6 0.63 25.89 -16.12
N PHE A 7 0.95 26.18 -14.86
CA PHE A 7 0.60 25.38 -13.67
C PHE A 7 -0.91 25.41 -13.34
N GLY A 8 -1.77 25.83 -14.28
CA GLY A 8 -3.18 26.04 -14.02
C GLY A 8 -4.02 24.76 -14.09
N LYS A 9 -3.78 23.87 -15.07
CA LYS A 9 -4.75 22.81 -15.39
C LYS A 9 -4.65 21.61 -14.44
N GLU A 10 -3.45 21.14 -14.12
CA GLU A 10 -3.24 20.00 -13.20
C GLU A 10 -3.53 20.36 -11.74
N VAL A 11 -3.24 21.60 -11.34
CA VAL A 11 -3.60 22.11 -10.02
C VAL A 11 -5.11 22.33 -9.92
N VAL A 12 -5.79 22.78 -10.99
CA VAL A 12 -7.26 22.91 -11.03
C VAL A 12 -7.94 21.54 -11.12
N ASP A 13 -7.39 20.55 -11.82
CA ASP A 13 -7.94 19.19 -11.89
C ASP A 13 -7.76 18.45 -10.55
N THR A 14 -6.64 18.67 -9.87
CA THR A 14 -6.43 18.17 -8.50
C THR A 14 -7.33 18.90 -7.50
N LEU A 15 -7.40 20.24 -7.53
CA LEU A 15 -8.29 21.02 -6.66
C LEU A 15 -9.77 20.75 -6.91
N SER A 16 -10.19 20.49 -8.15
CA SER A 16 -11.60 20.15 -8.47
C SER A 16 -11.97 18.75 -7.97
N HIS A 17 -11.00 17.84 -7.87
CA HIS A 17 -11.15 16.57 -7.16
C HIS A 17 -11.34 16.78 -5.63
N TYR A 18 -10.76 17.84 -5.06
CA TYR A 18 -10.85 18.19 -3.63
C TYR A 18 -12.05 19.09 -3.25
N MET A 19 -12.46 20.04 -4.11
CA MET A 19 -13.56 20.98 -3.80
C MET A 19 -14.96 20.38 -3.99
N ARG A 20 -15.10 19.25 -4.70
CA ARG A 20 -16.40 18.58 -4.89
C ARG A 20 -17.01 17.98 -3.61
N ARG A 21 -16.29 17.98 -2.49
CA ARG A 21 -16.79 17.41 -1.23
C ARG A 21 -17.48 18.41 -0.30
N ASN A 22 -17.38 19.73 -0.51
CA ASN A 22 -17.93 20.73 0.44
C ASN A 22 -18.72 21.91 -0.15
N ALA A 23 -19.05 21.95 -1.45
CA ALA A 23 -19.93 22.98 -2.00
C ALA A 23 -21.34 22.41 -2.26
N GLY A 24 -22.26 22.66 -1.33
CA GLY A 24 -23.69 22.58 -1.62
C GLY A 24 -24.07 23.53 -2.76
N ASN A 25 -24.97 23.07 -3.62
CA ASN A 25 -25.81 23.85 -4.53
C ASN A 25 -25.16 25.02 -5.30
N VAL A 26 -24.54 24.76 -6.47
CA VAL A 26 -24.76 25.62 -7.65
C VAL A 26 -24.81 24.78 -8.93
N VAL A 27 -25.89 24.98 -9.65
CA VAL A 27 -26.36 24.29 -10.84
C VAL A 27 -25.58 24.71 -12.09
N ALA A 28 -25.03 23.74 -12.83
CA ALA A 28 -24.86 23.85 -14.28
C ALA A 28 -25.69 22.75 -14.95
N ARG A 29 -26.82 23.15 -15.55
CA ARG A 29 -27.82 22.30 -16.19
C ARG A 29 -27.24 21.50 -17.38
N ARG A 30 -26.78 20.28 -17.12
CA ARG A 30 -27.05 19.12 -17.98
C ARG A 30 -27.78 18.12 -17.10
N ARG A 31 -28.92 17.59 -17.55
CA ARG A 31 -29.74 16.63 -16.80
C ARG A 31 -28.91 15.39 -16.48
N SER A 32 -28.21 15.39 -15.34
CA SER A 32 -27.64 14.18 -14.77
C SER A 32 -28.81 13.39 -14.20
N ILE A 33 -29.10 12.25 -14.82
CA ILE A 33 -29.93 11.21 -14.24
C ILE A 33 -29.38 10.92 -12.83
N PRO A 34 -30.21 10.88 -11.78
CA PRO A 34 -29.72 10.59 -10.44
C PRO A 34 -29.01 9.23 -10.45
N PHE A 35 -27.75 9.21 -10.02
CA PHE A 35 -26.95 8.00 -9.90
C PHE A 35 -27.66 7.02 -8.94
N SER A 36 -28.27 5.98 -9.49
CA SER A 36 -28.84 4.89 -8.70
C SER A 36 -27.79 3.79 -8.57
N LYS A 37 -27.60 3.25 -7.36
CA LYS A 37 -26.72 2.08 -7.16
C LYS A 37 -27.16 0.88 -8.02
N GLU A 38 -28.44 0.84 -8.38
CA GLU A 38 -29.09 -0.23 -9.15
C GLU A 38 -28.74 -0.22 -10.64
N THR A 39 -28.20 0.89 -11.16
CA THR A 39 -27.75 1.01 -12.57
C THR A 39 -26.24 0.90 -12.74
N ASP A 40 -25.49 0.72 -11.65
CA ASP A 40 -24.03 0.59 -11.69
C ASP A 40 -23.64 -0.85 -12.08
N VAL A 41 -23.05 -1.02 -13.26
CA VAL A 41 -22.67 -2.33 -13.80
C VAL A 41 -21.72 -3.07 -12.86
N ILE A 42 -20.77 -2.37 -12.22
CA ILE A 42 -19.85 -2.97 -11.24
C ILE A 42 -20.64 -3.52 -10.05
N TYR A 43 -21.60 -2.74 -9.54
CA TYR A 43 -22.44 -3.17 -8.41
C TYR A 43 -23.25 -4.42 -8.77
N ILE A 44 -23.84 -4.48 -9.97
CA ILE A 44 -24.61 -5.63 -10.43
C ILE A 44 -23.72 -6.89 -10.53
N ILE A 45 -22.52 -6.77 -11.11
CA ILE A 45 -21.57 -7.90 -11.23
C ILE A 45 -21.19 -8.41 -9.83
N ILE A 46 -20.83 -7.51 -8.91
CA ILE A 46 -20.41 -7.90 -7.55
C ILE A 46 -21.57 -8.57 -6.80
N LYS A 47 -22.78 -7.99 -6.83
CA LYS A 47 -23.94 -8.55 -6.12
C LYS A 47 -24.36 -9.89 -6.68
N SER A 48 -24.31 -10.08 -7.99
CA SER A 48 -24.66 -11.35 -8.64
C SER A 48 -23.65 -12.47 -8.39
N ALA A 49 -22.44 -12.18 -7.88
CA ALA A 49 -21.47 -13.20 -7.50
C ALA A 49 -21.84 -13.95 -6.20
N TYR A 50 -22.76 -13.39 -5.40
CA TYR A 50 -23.24 -13.97 -4.13
C TYR A 50 -22.10 -14.48 -3.24
N LEU A 51 -21.11 -13.61 -2.98
CA LEU A 51 -19.85 -13.97 -2.33
C LEU A 51 -20.02 -14.59 -0.94
N CYS A 52 -20.92 -14.04 -0.13
CA CYS A 52 -21.19 -14.48 1.25
C CYS A 52 -22.30 -15.52 1.38
N ARG A 53 -22.83 -16.04 0.27
CA ARG A 53 -23.91 -17.02 0.32
C ARG A 53 -23.42 -18.28 1.04
N ASP A 54 -24.15 -18.66 2.08
CA ASP A 54 -23.89 -19.81 2.96
C ASP A 54 -22.57 -19.70 3.75
N LEU A 55 -22.14 -18.46 4.09
CA LEU A 55 -20.93 -18.19 4.87
C LEU A 55 -21.23 -17.30 6.10
N ASP A 56 -21.15 -17.87 7.30
CA ASP A 56 -21.31 -17.15 8.57
C ASP A 56 -20.26 -16.03 8.73
N PHE A 57 -19.07 -16.22 8.15
CA PHE A 57 -17.94 -15.29 8.22
C PHE A 57 -18.29 -13.86 7.79
N CYS A 58 -19.12 -13.71 6.76
CA CYS A 58 -19.49 -12.42 6.21
C CYS A 58 -21.00 -12.20 6.13
N GLU A 59 -21.75 -12.76 7.08
CA GLU A 59 -23.19 -12.55 7.17
C GLU A 59 -23.56 -11.11 7.58
N GLY A 60 -24.75 -10.67 7.18
CA GLY A 60 -25.35 -9.42 7.62
C GLY A 60 -24.60 -8.19 7.13
N LYS A 61 -24.22 -7.29 8.04
CA LYS A 61 -23.55 -6.02 7.69
C LYS A 61 -22.17 -6.23 7.06
N LEU A 62 -21.50 -7.35 7.34
CA LEU A 62 -20.19 -7.67 6.79
C LEU A 62 -20.25 -8.02 5.29
N GLU A 63 -21.37 -8.53 4.81
CA GLU A 63 -21.61 -8.69 3.37
C GLU A 63 -21.61 -7.33 2.66
N GLN A 64 -22.25 -6.34 3.28
CA GLN A 64 -22.28 -4.98 2.74
C GLN A 64 -20.88 -4.37 2.70
N PHE A 65 -20.11 -4.52 3.79
CA PHE A 65 -18.72 -4.09 3.86
C PHE A 65 -17.89 -4.68 2.71
N LEU A 66 -17.93 -6.00 2.54
CA LEU A 66 -17.16 -6.71 1.52
C LEU A 66 -17.52 -6.24 0.10
N ASN A 67 -18.81 -6.16 -0.21
CA ASN A 67 -19.27 -5.71 -1.52
C ASN A 67 -18.82 -4.27 -1.80
N GLU A 68 -18.85 -3.39 -0.80
CA GLU A 68 -18.40 -2.02 -0.93
C GLU A 68 -16.89 -1.93 -1.14
N TYR A 69 -16.10 -2.75 -0.42
CA TYR A 69 -14.65 -2.82 -0.56
C TYR A 69 -14.25 -3.21 -1.98
N ILE A 70 -14.81 -4.31 -2.49
CA ILE A 70 -14.57 -4.81 -3.85
C ILE A 70 -15.00 -3.78 -4.90
N MET A 71 -16.14 -3.11 -4.68
CA MET A 71 -16.63 -2.07 -5.58
C MET A 71 -15.66 -0.88 -5.65
N VAL A 72 -15.15 -0.42 -4.50
CA VAL A 72 -14.20 0.70 -4.49
C VAL A 72 -12.85 0.29 -5.08
N GLN A 73 -12.36 -0.92 -4.81
CA GLN A 73 -11.15 -1.44 -5.45
C GLN A 73 -11.29 -1.43 -6.99
N THR A 74 -12.39 -1.99 -7.49
CA THR A 74 -12.69 -2.05 -8.92
C THR A 74 -12.75 -0.65 -9.53
N LYS A 75 -13.48 0.28 -8.91
CA LYS A 75 -13.61 1.65 -9.41
C LYS A 75 -12.29 2.40 -9.44
N SER A 76 -11.42 2.19 -8.45
CA SER A 76 -10.10 2.81 -8.43
C SER A 76 -9.23 2.30 -9.59
N ILE A 77 -9.31 1.02 -9.92
CA ILE A 77 -8.58 0.42 -11.04
C ILE A 77 -9.15 0.87 -12.39
N GLU A 78 -10.48 0.85 -12.56
CA GLU A 78 -11.16 1.34 -13.76
C GLU A 78 -10.80 2.81 -14.04
N ALA A 79 -10.79 3.68 -13.02
CA ALA A 79 -10.41 5.08 -13.19
C ALA A 79 -8.97 5.26 -13.71
N ILE A 80 -8.03 4.37 -13.33
CA ILE A 80 -6.66 4.39 -13.85
C ILE A 80 -6.67 3.98 -15.34
N PHE A 81 -7.37 2.92 -15.70
CA PHE A 81 -7.44 2.46 -17.09
C PHE A 81 -8.19 3.43 -18.00
N GLU A 82 -9.32 3.99 -17.57
CA GLU A 82 -10.06 5.04 -18.28
C GLU A 82 -9.18 6.28 -18.49
N GLY A 83 -8.39 6.67 -17.49
CA GLY A 83 -7.43 7.77 -17.62
C GLY A 83 -6.40 7.55 -18.74
N ILE A 84 -5.97 6.31 -18.96
CA ILE A 84 -5.03 5.93 -20.03
C ILE A 84 -5.72 5.87 -21.39
N VAL A 85 -6.92 5.27 -21.44
CA VAL A 85 -7.70 5.15 -22.68
C VAL A 85 -8.11 6.53 -23.21
N ASN A 86 -8.51 7.46 -22.33
CA ASN A 86 -8.88 8.82 -22.72
C ASN A 86 -7.69 9.68 -23.18
N GLN A 87 -6.46 9.36 -22.76
CA GLN A 87 -5.24 9.99 -23.30
C GLN A 87 -4.95 9.53 -24.74
N ASN A 88 -5.27 8.27 -25.07
CA ASN A 88 -5.09 7.71 -26.40
C ASN A 88 -6.23 8.06 -27.38
N GLN A 89 -7.45 8.31 -26.89
CA GLN A 89 -8.65 8.58 -27.69
C GLN A 89 -8.89 10.05 -28.06
N LEU A 90 -7.95 10.96 -27.76
CA LEU A 90 -8.00 12.35 -28.29
C LEU A 90 -7.94 12.44 -29.83
N LEU A 91 -7.82 11.30 -30.53
CA LEU A 91 -7.72 11.19 -31.98
C LEU A 91 -8.96 10.60 -32.69
N ASP A 92 -9.95 10.02 -31.99
CA ASP A 92 -11.13 9.43 -32.66
C ASP A 92 -12.43 9.74 -31.90
N GLN A 93 -13.23 10.68 -32.45
CA GLN A 93 -14.46 11.20 -31.83
C GLN A 93 -15.74 10.37 -32.06
N ASP A 94 -15.67 9.19 -32.69
CA ASP A 94 -16.88 8.52 -33.18
C ASP A 94 -17.30 7.21 -32.48
N ALA A 95 -16.64 6.80 -31.39
CA ALA A 95 -17.07 5.61 -30.64
C ALA A 95 -18.02 5.94 -29.47
N LYS A 96 -19.26 6.35 -29.77
CA LYS A 96 -20.38 6.18 -28.82
C LYS A 96 -20.84 4.74 -28.83
N THR A 97 -20.05 3.86 -28.24
CA THR A 97 -20.40 2.45 -28.04
C THR A 97 -20.44 2.21 -26.55
N GLU A 98 -21.49 1.54 -26.07
CA GLU A 98 -21.73 1.06 -24.70
C GLU A 98 -20.50 1.13 -23.80
N GLN A 99 -20.56 1.86 -22.67
CA GLN A 99 -19.50 1.91 -21.67
C GLN A 99 -19.26 0.50 -21.10
N ARG A 100 -18.50 -0.32 -21.82
CA ARG A 100 -17.99 -1.60 -21.35
C ARG A 100 -16.89 -1.30 -20.36
N LEU A 101 -17.02 -1.90 -19.17
CA LEU A 101 -16.00 -1.84 -18.14
C LEU A 101 -14.69 -2.43 -18.71
N VAL A 102 -13.57 -1.73 -18.51
CA VAL A 102 -12.29 -2.15 -19.07
C VAL A 102 -11.80 -3.41 -18.37
N PHE A 103 -12.08 -3.54 -17.08
CA PHE A 103 -11.61 -4.59 -16.18
C PHE A 103 -12.67 -5.67 -15.88
N GLU A 104 -13.77 -5.73 -16.66
CA GLU A 104 -14.94 -6.58 -16.36
C GLU A 104 -14.61 -8.08 -16.20
N GLU A 105 -13.84 -8.63 -17.15
CA GLU A 105 -13.54 -10.07 -17.18
C GLU A 105 -12.59 -10.48 -16.05
N ASP A 106 -11.62 -9.63 -15.73
CA ASP A 106 -10.69 -9.87 -14.63
C ASP A 106 -11.37 -9.66 -13.28
N LEU A 107 -12.31 -8.73 -13.16
CA LEU A 107 -13.21 -8.64 -12.01
C LEU A 107 -13.97 -9.96 -11.78
N LYS A 108 -14.55 -10.57 -12.83
CA LYS A 108 -15.25 -11.87 -12.71
C LYS A 108 -14.30 -13.01 -12.28
N LYS A 109 -13.03 -12.98 -12.69
CA LYS A 109 -12.00 -13.93 -12.22
C LYS A 109 -11.71 -13.69 -10.73
N CYS A 110 -11.43 -12.44 -10.34
CA CYS A 110 -11.20 -12.06 -8.95
C CYS A 110 -12.35 -12.50 -8.05
N LEU A 111 -13.61 -12.23 -8.41
CA LEU A 111 -14.79 -12.61 -7.61
C LEU A 111 -14.88 -14.12 -7.34
N ARG A 112 -14.48 -14.96 -8.30
CA ARG A 112 -14.43 -16.42 -8.10
C ARG A 112 -13.38 -16.83 -7.08
N GLU A 113 -12.19 -16.22 -7.14
CA GLU A 113 -11.11 -16.50 -6.20
C GLU A 113 -11.39 -15.91 -4.81
N ILE A 114 -11.96 -14.71 -4.73
CA ILE A 114 -12.43 -14.10 -3.48
C ILE A 114 -13.40 -15.02 -2.77
N ARG A 115 -14.34 -15.65 -3.49
CA ARG A 115 -15.24 -16.64 -2.90
C ARG A 115 -14.51 -17.83 -2.29
N ARG A 116 -13.39 -18.27 -2.86
CA ARG A 116 -12.56 -19.34 -2.28
C ARG A 116 -11.87 -18.87 -0.99
N VAL A 117 -11.31 -17.66 -1.00
CA VAL A 117 -10.70 -17.03 0.18
C VAL A 117 -11.71 -16.92 1.33
N LEU A 118 -12.92 -16.45 1.05
CA LEU A 118 -13.99 -16.34 2.06
C LEU A 118 -14.42 -17.70 2.62
N ARG A 119 -14.50 -18.74 1.78
CA ARG A 119 -14.76 -20.12 2.24
C ARG A 119 -13.67 -20.63 3.18
N GLN A 120 -12.40 -20.38 2.85
CA GLN A 120 -11.28 -20.76 3.71
C GLN A 120 -11.31 -20.01 5.04
N ALA A 121 -11.55 -18.69 5.01
CA ALA A 121 -11.70 -17.89 6.22
C ALA A 121 -12.84 -18.41 7.10
N ASN A 122 -13.99 -18.73 6.50
CA ASN A 122 -15.14 -19.31 7.21
C ASN A 122 -14.80 -20.65 7.89
N MET A 123 -14.00 -21.50 7.24
CA MET A 123 -13.55 -22.76 7.85
C MET A 123 -12.62 -22.53 9.06
N LYS A 124 -11.78 -21.50 9.00
CA LYS A 124 -10.80 -21.16 10.04
C LYS A 124 -11.36 -20.39 11.23
N MET A 125 -12.60 -19.90 11.17
CA MET A 125 -13.22 -19.08 12.23
C MET A 125 -13.23 -19.72 13.62
N ARG A 126 -13.07 -21.04 13.71
CA ARG A 126 -13.04 -21.79 14.97
C ARG A 126 -11.68 -21.72 15.67
N ASP A 127 -10.61 -21.57 14.90
CA ASP A 127 -9.23 -21.73 15.36
C ASP A 127 -8.46 -20.41 15.37
N GLU A 128 -8.89 -19.43 14.57
CA GLU A 128 -8.23 -18.13 14.41
C GLU A 128 -9.14 -16.97 14.84
N SER A 129 -8.53 -15.87 15.29
CA SER A 129 -9.26 -14.65 15.65
C SER A 129 -10.01 -14.09 14.43
N ILE A 130 -11.29 -13.75 14.59
CA ILE A 130 -12.10 -13.13 13.53
C ILE A 130 -11.46 -11.84 12.99
N THR A 131 -10.77 -11.09 13.85
CA THR A 131 -10.01 -9.90 13.45
C THR A 131 -8.86 -10.28 12.53
N TYR A 132 -8.08 -11.28 12.89
CA TYR A 132 -6.94 -11.72 12.07
C TYR A 132 -7.42 -12.17 10.69
N LEU A 133 -8.48 -12.99 10.64
CA LEU A 133 -9.07 -13.48 9.41
C LEU A 133 -9.61 -12.36 8.50
N TRP A 134 -10.29 -11.35 9.06
CA TRP A 134 -10.77 -10.24 8.24
C TRP A 134 -9.66 -9.37 7.67
N ILE A 135 -8.60 -9.12 8.44
CA ILE A 135 -7.42 -8.42 7.95
C ILE A 135 -6.71 -9.25 6.87
N GLU A 136 -6.58 -10.57 7.05
CA GLU A 136 -6.05 -11.49 6.02
C GLU A 136 -6.90 -11.41 4.73
N VAL A 137 -8.23 -11.44 4.84
CA VAL A 137 -9.16 -11.36 3.70
C VAL A 137 -9.02 -10.04 2.95
N ILE A 138 -8.95 -8.90 3.64
CA ILE A 138 -8.74 -7.59 3.01
C ILE A 138 -7.42 -7.59 2.23
N LYS A 139 -6.32 -8.03 2.85
CA LYS A 139 -5.00 -8.10 2.22
C LYS A 139 -4.97 -9.02 1.01
N LYS A 140 -5.59 -10.19 1.10
CA LYS A 140 -5.73 -11.15 -0.01
C LYS A 140 -6.53 -10.61 -1.19
N ILE A 141 -7.64 -9.93 -0.91
CA ILE A 141 -8.42 -9.26 -1.97
C ILE A 141 -7.58 -8.15 -2.60
N SER A 142 -6.88 -7.33 -1.80
CA SER A 142 -6.01 -6.26 -2.28
C SER A 142 -4.96 -6.78 -3.27
N VAL A 143 -4.21 -7.84 -2.90
CA VAL A 143 -3.21 -8.43 -3.81
C VAL A 143 -3.82 -9.06 -5.04
N MET A 144 -5.02 -9.67 -4.95
CA MET A 144 -5.73 -10.20 -6.11
C MET A 144 -6.02 -9.10 -7.12
N PHE A 145 -6.52 -7.95 -6.66
CA PHE A 145 -6.80 -6.80 -7.51
C PHE A 145 -5.53 -6.16 -8.06
N GLN A 146 -4.48 -6.00 -7.25
CA GLN A 146 -3.17 -5.55 -7.71
C GLN A 146 -2.63 -6.44 -8.83
N THR A 147 -2.59 -7.75 -8.59
CA THR A 147 -2.02 -8.74 -9.53
C THR A 147 -2.82 -8.78 -10.83
N ALA A 148 -4.15 -8.86 -10.74
CA ALA A 148 -5.01 -8.90 -11.91
C ALA A 148 -4.88 -7.61 -12.74
N ALA A 149 -4.80 -6.44 -12.11
CA ALA A 149 -4.62 -5.17 -12.82
C ALA A 149 -3.22 -5.06 -13.46
N ILE A 150 -2.16 -5.50 -12.78
CA ILE A 150 -0.79 -5.49 -13.33
C ILE A 150 -0.68 -6.44 -14.53
N LEU A 151 -1.26 -7.64 -14.44
CA LEU A 151 -1.28 -8.59 -15.55
C LEU A 151 -2.10 -8.07 -16.74
N PHE A 152 -3.30 -7.55 -16.46
CA PHE A 152 -4.14 -6.92 -17.47
C PHE A 152 -3.43 -5.80 -18.22
N ALA A 153 -2.73 -4.93 -17.48
CA ALA A 153 -1.91 -3.88 -18.04
C ALA A 153 -0.81 -4.46 -18.93
N ALA A 154 -0.06 -5.44 -18.44
CA ALA A 154 1.04 -6.06 -19.18
C ALA A 154 0.58 -6.72 -20.50
N GLU A 155 -0.60 -7.34 -20.52
CA GLU A 155 -1.16 -8.01 -21.70
C GLU A 155 -1.64 -7.04 -22.79
N ARG A 156 -1.91 -5.77 -22.44
CA ARG A 156 -2.45 -4.76 -23.38
C ARG A 156 -1.46 -3.68 -23.79
N LEU A 157 -0.23 -3.68 -23.27
CA LEU A 157 0.80 -2.74 -23.67
C LEU A 157 1.45 -3.19 -24.99
N GLU A 158 1.31 -2.38 -26.03
CA GLU A 158 1.93 -2.54 -27.35
C GLU A 158 2.92 -1.39 -27.59
N GLY A 159 4.06 -1.64 -28.27
CA GLY A 159 5.11 -0.64 -28.47
C GLY A 159 6.54 -1.19 -28.51
N ARG A 160 7.54 -0.30 -28.42
CA ARG A 160 8.95 -0.69 -28.32
C ARG A 160 9.27 -1.17 -26.91
N SER A 161 10.16 -2.16 -26.78
CA SER A 161 10.48 -2.81 -25.50
C SER A 161 10.80 -1.82 -24.37
N ASP A 162 11.63 -0.80 -24.65
CA ASP A 162 12.08 0.15 -23.63
C ASP A 162 10.96 1.11 -23.19
N GLU A 163 10.12 1.55 -24.13
CA GLU A 163 8.95 2.39 -23.87
C GLU A 163 7.86 1.61 -23.09
N ILE A 164 7.66 0.33 -23.42
CA ILE A 164 6.72 -0.56 -22.71
C ILE A 164 7.16 -0.76 -21.26
N MET A 165 8.46 -0.96 -21.00
CA MET A 165 8.95 -1.20 -19.64
C MET A 165 8.70 0.00 -18.73
N GLU A 166 8.93 1.22 -19.21
CA GLU A 166 8.73 2.44 -18.43
C GLU A 166 7.23 2.69 -18.16
N VAL A 167 6.38 2.55 -19.18
CA VAL A 167 4.93 2.67 -19.02
C VAL A 167 4.39 1.60 -18.06
N LYS A 168 4.87 0.35 -18.17
CA LYS A 168 4.51 -0.75 -17.27
C LYS A 168 4.91 -0.44 -15.83
N LYS A 169 6.10 0.13 -15.61
CA LYS A 169 6.58 0.53 -14.29
C LYS A 169 5.65 1.58 -13.66
N LYS A 170 5.41 2.70 -14.36
CA LYS A 170 4.52 3.77 -13.88
C LYS A 170 3.09 3.31 -13.63
N LEU A 171 2.57 2.45 -14.51
CA LEU A 171 1.23 1.89 -14.36
C LEU A 171 1.15 0.93 -13.16
N THR A 172 2.15 0.07 -12.98
CA THR A 172 2.26 -0.81 -11.81
C THR A 172 2.27 0.00 -10.53
N GLN A 173 3.10 1.04 -10.46
CA GLN A 173 3.18 1.93 -9.31
C GLN A 173 1.84 2.60 -8.99
N LYS A 174 1.14 3.15 -10.01
CA LYS A 174 -0.20 3.74 -9.85
C LYS A 174 -1.23 2.74 -9.32
N LEU A 175 -1.22 1.51 -9.82
CA LEU A 175 -2.13 0.45 -9.39
C LEU A 175 -1.86 0.01 -7.95
N VAL A 176 -0.59 -0.16 -7.57
CA VAL A 176 -0.18 -0.49 -6.20
C VAL A 176 -0.62 0.61 -5.24
N ILE A 177 -0.36 1.89 -5.55
CA ILE A 177 -0.77 3.02 -4.70
C ILE A 177 -2.30 3.07 -4.55
N ALA A 178 -3.04 2.95 -5.65
CA ALA A 178 -4.50 3.06 -5.61
C ALA A 178 -5.15 1.96 -4.77
N THR A 179 -4.66 0.72 -4.90
CA THR A 179 -5.16 -0.41 -4.11
C THR A 179 -4.77 -0.30 -2.62
N THR A 180 -3.55 0.19 -2.34
CA THR A 180 -3.04 0.49 -0.99
C THR A 180 -3.94 1.50 -0.27
N ILE A 181 -4.29 2.62 -0.93
CA ILE A 181 -5.18 3.64 -0.37
C ILE A 181 -6.55 3.06 -0.03
N VAL A 182 -7.10 2.20 -0.91
CA VAL A 182 -8.39 1.55 -0.65
C VAL A 182 -8.27 0.56 0.50
N GLU A 183 -7.19 -0.21 0.59
CA GLU A 183 -6.93 -1.12 1.71
C GLU A 183 -6.89 -0.38 3.05
N GLY A 184 -6.03 0.64 3.21
CA GLY A 184 -5.91 1.38 4.46
C GLY A 184 -7.25 2.00 4.91
N LYS A 185 -8.03 2.52 3.94
CA LYS A 185 -9.38 3.04 4.19
C LYS A 185 -10.33 1.98 4.72
N TYR A 186 -10.31 0.79 4.15
CA TYR A 186 -11.22 -0.28 4.55
C TYR A 186 -10.77 -1.01 5.81
N GLU A 187 -9.47 -1.06 6.11
CA GLU A 187 -8.99 -1.48 7.43
C GLU A 187 -9.50 -0.55 8.54
N SER A 188 -9.40 0.77 8.33
CA SER A 188 -9.91 1.77 9.27
C SER A 188 -11.45 1.70 9.41
N LYS A 189 -12.15 1.48 8.29
CA LYS A 189 -13.61 1.31 8.26
C LYS A 189 -14.06 0.06 9.01
N LEU A 190 -13.35 -1.05 8.82
CA LEU A 190 -13.61 -2.32 9.51
C LEU A 190 -13.52 -2.13 11.03
N CYS A 191 -12.53 -1.36 11.51
CA CYS A 191 -12.38 -1.05 12.92
C CYS A 191 -13.45 -0.09 13.47
N SER A 192 -13.76 1.00 12.75
CA SER A 192 -14.66 2.05 13.24
C SER A 192 -16.14 1.71 13.15
N GLU A 193 -16.56 0.99 12.12
CA GLU A 193 -17.99 0.67 11.89
C GLU A 193 -18.38 -0.74 12.35
N TYR A 194 -17.42 -1.66 12.44
CA TYR A 194 -17.67 -3.09 12.73
C TYR A 194 -16.94 -3.59 13.98
N ASP A 195 -16.18 -2.72 14.67
CA ASP A 195 -15.38 -3.06 15.86
C ASP A 195 -14.35 -4.19 15.66
N ILE A 196 -13.99 -4.46 14.41
CA ILE A 196 -12.97 -5.43 14.03
C ILE A 196 -11.66 -4.67 13.79
N CYS A 197 -10.91 -4.46 14.87
CA CYS A 197 -9.70 -3.62 14.88
C CYS A 197 -8.43 -4.44 15.04
N ILE A 198 -7.36 -4.07 14.34
CA ILE A 198 -6.00 -4.57 14.60
C ILE A 198 -5.63 -4.23 16.04
N LYS A 199 -5.29 -5.24 16.85
CA LYS A 199 -4.89 -5.07 18.27
C LYS A 199 -3.40 -5.30 18.49
N ALA A 200 -2.78 -6.14 17.66
CA ALA A 200 -1.35 -6.41 17.67
C ALA A 200 -0.71 -5.59 16.55
N TYR A 201 0.05 -4.57 16.92
CA TYR A 201 0.79 -3.71 16.00
C TYR A 201 2.22 -3.48 16.52
N GLU A 202 2.84 -4.58 16.96
CA GLU A 202 4.15 -4.58 17.62
C GLU A 202 5.28 -4.14 16.69
N VAL A 203 5.18 -4.38 15.37
CA VAL A 203 6.16 -3.87 14.41
C VAL A 203 6.09 -2.36 14.35
N THR A 204 4.89 -1.81 14.22
CA THR A 204 4.67 -0.36 14.21
C THR A 204 5.19 0.28 15.51
N LYS A 205 4.92 -0.32 16.68
CA LYS A 205 5.42 0.18 17.98
C LYS A 205 6.94 0.11 18.10
N ALA A 206 7.54 -1.02 17.71
CA ALA A 206 8.98 -1.23 17.79
C ALA A 206 9.71 -0.25 16.88
N LEU A 207 9.24 -0.06 15.64
CA LEU A 207 9.81 0.91 14.72
C LEU A 207 9.67 2.35 15.24
N ASN A 208 8.51 2.73 15.79
CA ASN A 208 8.35 4.06 16.38
C ASN A 208 9.31 4.29 17.56
N THR A 209 9.49 3.27 18.39
CA THR A 209 10.40 3.33 19.55
C THR A 209 11.85 3.47 19.10
N LEU A 210 12.27 2.67 18.11
CA LEU A 210 13.60 2.71 17.50
C LEU A 210 13.90 4.09 16.93
N LEU A 211 13.02 4.59 16.05
CA LEU A 211 13.20 5.87 15.38
C LEU A 211 13.13 7.05 16.38
N GLY A 212 12.26 6.94 17.39
CA GLY A 212 12.15 7.94 18.46
C GLY A 212 13.41 8.09 19.29
N ALA A 213 14.12 6.99 19.56
CA ALA A 213 15.40 7.06 20.27
C ALA A 213 16.48 7.84 19.49
N LEU A 214 16.42 7.84 18.15
CA LEU A 214 17.38 8.59 17.31
C LEU A 214 17.24 10.11 17.46
N ARG A 215 16.11 10.60 17.97
CA ARG A 215 15.84 12.03 18.21
C ARG A 215 16.86 12.68 19.14
N ASP A 216 17.31 11.96 20.16
CA ASP A 216 18.25 12.48 21.15
C ASP A 216 19.70 12.08 20.84
N MET A 217 19.93 11.27 19.81
CA MET A 217 21.28 10.88 19.38
C MET A 217 21.95 11.96 18.54
N GLU A 218 23.28 12.05 18.65
CA GLU A 218 24.10 12.83 17.71
C GLU A 218 24.04 12.24 16.30
N GLU A 219 24.11 13.09 15.29
CA GLU A 219 24.06 12.71 13.86
C GLU A 219 25.06 11.58 13.55
N GLU A 220 26.29 11.67 14.03
CA GLU A 220 27.34 10.67 13.79
C GLU A 220 26.94 9.27 14.26
N ASN A 221 26.27 9.15 15.41
CA ASN A 221 25.78 7.87 15.90
C ASN A 221 24.65 7.30 15.00
N VAL A 222 23.79 8.19 14.47
CA VAL A 222 22.74 7.79 13.53
C VAL A 222 23.34 7.33 12.20
N LYS A 223 24.39 8.00 11.71
CA LYS A 223 25.14 7.57 10.52
C LYS A 223 25.81 6.22 10.72
N ILE A 224 26.41 5.97 11.90
CA ILE A 224 26.96 4.67 12.26
C ILE A 224 25.87 3.58 12.25
N PHE A 225 24.67 3.87 12.76
CA PHE A 225 23.54 2.96 12.69
C PHE A 225 23.18 2.61 11.24
N ILE A 226 23.05 3.62 10.36
CA ILE A 226 22.74 3.41 8.95
C ILE A 226 23.84 2.66 8.23
N ARG A 227 25.11 2.89 8.57
CA ARG A 227 26.23 2.09 8.06
C ARG A 227 26.05 0.60 8.39
N TYR A 228 25.72 0.26 9.64
CA TYR A 228 25.49 -1.13 10.01
C TYR A 228 24.27 -1.74 9.32
N VAL A 229 23.21 -0.97 9.10
CA VAL A 229 22.04 -1.41 8.34
C VAL A 229 22.41 -1.66 6.88
N SER A 230 23.09 -0.72 6.23
CA SER A 230 23.56 -0.84 4.83
C SER A 230 24.45 -2.06 4.64
N GLU A 231 25.45 -2.25 5.51
CA GLU A 231 26.32 -3.43 5.49
C GLU A 231 25.55 -4.74 5.67
N ALA A 232 24.54 -4.75 6.53
CA ALA A 232 23.75 -5.94 6.79
C ALA A 232 22.77 -6.25 5.65
N LEU A 233 22.22 -5.23 4.98
CA LEU A 233 21.32 -5.39 3.83
C LEU A 233 22.01 -6.07 2.64
N LEU A 234 23.30 -5.80 2.43
CA LEU A 234 24.10 -6.48 1.40
C LEU A 234 24.21 -8.00 1.60
N GLU A 235 24.02 -8.47 2.84
CA GLU A 235 24.03 -9.91 3.17
C GLU A 235 22.62 -10.54 3.05
N THR A 236 21.60 -9.76 2.68
CA THR A 236 20.23 -10.22 2.46
C THR A 236 19.90 -10.37 0.96
N ASN A 237 18.78 -11.01 0.65
CA ASN A 237 18.29 -11.13 -0.73
C ASN A 237 17.54 -9.87 -1.22
N LEU A 238 17.45 -8.78 -0.43
CA LEU A 238 16.64 -7.60 -0.77
C LEU A 238 16.96 -7.05 -2.17
N TYR A 239 18.24 -6.84 -2.47
CA TYR A 239 18.67 -6.29 -3.76
C TYR A 239 18.33 -7.17 -4.96
N SER A 240 18.19 -8.48 -4.76
CA SER A 240 17.76 -9.41 -5.83
C SER A 240 16.28 -9.26 -6.22
N HIS A 241 15.48 -8.65 -5.35
CA HIS A 241 14.05 -8.38 -5.59
C HIS A 241 13.78 -6.97 -6.12
N LEU A 242 14.80 -6.11 -6.21
CA LEU A 242 14.69 -4.75 -6.72
C LEU A 242 15.18 -4.68 -8.17
N SER A 243 14.70 -3.68 -8.91
CA SER A 243 15.30 -3.36 -10.21
C SER A 243 16.73 -2.87 -10.04
N GLU A 244 17.58 -3.01 -11.06
CA GLU A 244 18.97 -2.52 -11.01
C GLU A 244 19.04 -1.02 -10.66
N VAL A 245 18.18 -0.22 -11.30
CA VAL A 245 18.09 1.23 -11.06
C VAL A 245 17.73 1.50 -9.60
N THR A 246 16.62 0.93 -9.11
CA THR A 246 16.16 1.09 -7.72
C THR A 246 17.18 0.58 -6.70
N SER A 247 17.89 -0.51 -7.01
CA SER A 247 18.95 -1.06 -6.18
C SER A 247 20.13 -0.09 -6.05
N ASN A 248 20.61 0.43 -7.19
CA ASN A 248 21.73 1.39 -7.22
C ASN A 248 21.37 2.68 -6.48
N GLU A 249 20.16 3.18 -6.71
CA GLU A 249 19.59 4.35 -6.05
C GLU A 249 19.46 4.17 -4.54
N LEU A 250 18.91 3.04 -4.08
CA LEU A 250 18.84 2.71 -2.66
C LEU A 250 20.23 2.63 -2.02
N GLN A 251 21.21 2.04 -2.72
CA GLN A 251 22.60 2.01 -2.26
C GLN A 251 23.20 3.42 -2.15
N ILE A 252 22.94 4.29 -3.13
CA ILE A 252 23.38 5.69 -3.09
C ILE A 252 22.76 6.40 -1.89
N ILE A 253 21.45 6.29 -1.67
CA ILE A 253 20.75 6.91 -0.54
C ILE A 253 21.32 6.43 0.80
N LEU A 254 21.50 5.11 0.96
CA LEU A 254 22.05 4.54 2.20
C LEU A 254 23.50 4.97 2.42
N ASN A 255 24.31 5.07 1.36
CA ASN A 255 25.68 5.57 1.43
C ASN A 255 25.72 7.07 1.77
N ASP A 256 24.84 7.88 1.18
CA ASP A 256 24.75 9.30 1.49
C ASP A 256 24.33 9.52 2.95
N MET A 257 23.32 8.77 3.42
CA MET A 257 22.92 8.79 4.82
C MET A 257 24.05 8.31 5.75
N ALA A 258 24.86 7.33 5.35
CA ALA A 258 25.94 6.80 6.18
C ALA A 258 27.21 7.66 6.19
N TYR A 259 27.54 8.35 5.09
CA TYR A 259 28.88 8.92 4.87
C TYR A 259 28.89 10.37 4.38
N SER A 260 27.82 10.87 3.75
CA SER A 260 27.82 12.23 3.18
C SER A 260 27.67 13.27 4.28
N GLU A 261 28.51 14.30 4.32
CA GLU A 261 28.37 15.42 5.25
C GLU A 261 27.14 16.29 4.96
N ASN A 262 26.63 16.25 3.71
CA ASN A 262 25.54 17.11 3.25
C ASN A 262 24.15 16.51 3.51
N VAL A 263 24.07 15.23 3.90
CA VAL A 263 22.81 14.54 4.19
C VAL A 263 22.73 14.24 5.68
N SER A 264 21.66 14.71 6.33
CA SER A 264 21.33 14.36 7.71
C SER A 264 20.47 13.10 7.72
N ALA A 265 21.08 11.97 8.05
CA ALA A 265 20.40 10.70 8.24
C ALA A 265 19.36 10.80 9.37
N LYS A 266 19.66 11.56 10.42
CA LYS A 266 18.72 11.81 11.51
C LYS A 266 17.45 12.47 10.99
N THR A 267 17.56 13.51 10.16
CA THR A 267 16.40 14.21 9.60
C THR A 267 15.54 13.28 8.74
N VAL A 268 16.17 12.46 7.89
CA VAL A 268 15.46 11.48 7.05
C VAL A 268 14.74 10.42 7.89
N LEU A 269 15.40 9.84 8.90
CA LEU A 269 14.77 8.82 9.75
C LEU A 269 13.65 9.38 10.63
N LEU A 270 13.78 10.63 11.07
CA LEU A 270 12.71 11.31 11.83
C LEU A 270 11.52 11.71 10.94
N SER A 271 11.71 11.92 9.63
CA SER A 271 10.57 12.11 8.72
C SER A 271 9.77 10.81 8.56
N ILE A 272 10.44 9.66 8.45
CA ILE A 272 9.80 8.34 8.49
C ILE A 272 9.09 8.14 9.82
N GLN A 273 9.72 8.52 10.95
CA GLN A 273 9.10 8.43 12.28
C GLN A 273 7.73 9.11 12.30
N LYS A 274 7.62 10.30 11.71
CA LYS A 274 6.35 11.04 11.65
C LYS A 274 5.25 10.23 10.96
N ALA A 275 5.54 9.56 9.84
CA ALA A 275 4.58 8.68 9.18
C ALA A 275 4.16 7.49 10.08
N VAL A 276 5.09 6.95 10.87
CA VAL A 276 4.80 5.88 11.85
C VAL A 276 3.94 6.39 13.02
N GLU A 277 4.24 7.59 13.55
CA GLU A 277 3.43 8.25 14.58
C GLU A 277 2.00 8.53 14.07
N ASP A 278 1.87 9.00 12.83
CA ASP A 278 0.57 9.23 12.17
C ASP A 278 -0.23 7.93 12.06
N ARG A 279 0.43 6.80 11.75
CA ARG A 279 -0.21 5.48 11.73
C ARG A 279 -0.72 5.07 13.11
N LEU A 280 0.11 5.22 14.16
CA LEU A 280 -0.28 4.90 15.53
C LEU A 280 -1.48 5.76 15.97
N ASN A 281 -1.48 7.04 15.64
CA ASN A 281 -2.60 7.94 15.91
C ASN A 281 -3.86 7.49 15.16
N ALA A 282 -3.76 7.11 13.89
CA ALA A 282 -4.88 6.59 13.11
C ALA A 282 -5.48 5.32 13.70
N LEU A 283 -4.63 4.37 14.15
CA LEU A 283 -5.05 3.16 14.86
C LEU A 283 -5.78 3.48 16.18
N HIS A 284 -5.26 4.42 16.96
CA HIS A 284 -5.84 4.83 18.24
C HIS A 284 -7.18 5.57 18.09
N LEU A 285 -7.25 6.48 17.11
CA LEU A 285 -8.46 7.25 16.83
C LEU A 285 -9.50 6.46 16.03
N LYS A 286 -9.12 5.30 15.47
CA LYS A 286 -9.92 4.48 14.55
C LYS A 286 -10.35 5.27 13.31
N THR A 287 -9.49 6.15 12.82
CA THR A 287 -9.80 7.02 11.68
C THR A 287 -8.75 6.89 10.59
N HIS A 288 -9.20 6.87 9.34
CA HIS A 288 -8.30 7.05 8.21
C HIS A 288 -7.95 8.53 8.05
N MET A 289 -6.66 8.87 8.15
CA MET A 289 -6.15 10.19 7.79
C MET A 289 -5.72 10.17 6.34
N VAL A 290 -6.16 11.14 5.53
CA VAL A 290 -5.74 11.23 4.13
C VAL A 290 -4.32 11.79 4.10
N ASN A 291 -3.34 10.96 3.72
CA ASN A 291 -1.93 11.34 3.72
C ASN A 291 -1.32 11.36 2.30
N GLY A 292 -0.04 11.70 2.21
CA GLY A 292 0.75 11.55 0.98
C GLY A 292 0.85 10.08 0.56
N ARG A 293 1.10 9.82 -0.73
CA ARG A 293 1.15 8.45 -1.29
C ARG A 293 2.23 7.59 -0.62
N ASP A 294 3.37 8.21 -0.33
CA ASP A 294 4.48 7.67 0.44
C ASP A 294 4.05 7.27 1.86
N VAL A 295 3.30 8.12 2.55
CA VAL A 295 2.78 7.83 3.90
C VAL A 295 1.76 6.70 3.88
N GLU A 296 0.85 6.67 2.90
CA GLU A 296 -0.13 5.58 2.75
C GLU A 296 0.57 4.23 2.50
N LEU A 297 1.62 4.20 1.68
CA LEU A 297 2.43 3.00 1.47
C LEU A 297 3.13 2.56 2.77
N VAL A 298 3.73 3.49 3.53
CA VAL A 298 4.29 3.17 4.85
C VAL A 298 3.23 2.58 5.78
N HIS A 299 2.01 3.12 5.77
CA HIS A 299 0.93 2.65 6.63
C HIS A 299 0.53 1.22 6.32
N VAL A 300 0.36 0.88 5.04
CA VAL A 300 -0.01 -0.47 4.61
C VAL A 300 1.14 -1.45 4.74
N ILE A 301 2.38 -1.08 4.39
CA ILE A 301 3.58 -1.92 4.62
C ILE A 301 3.66 -2.30 6.10
N LEU A 302 3.48 -1.34 7.01
CA LEU A 302 3.47 -1.64 8.44
C LEU A 302 2.26 -2.46 8.88
N SER A 303 1.09 -2.26 8.27
CA SER A 303 -0.10 -3.09 8.50
C SER A 303 0.13 -4.55 8.06
N ASP A 304 0.78 -4.76 6.92
CA ASP A 304 1.18 -6.07 6.42
C ASP A 304 2.15 -6.73 7.39
N MET A 305 3.21 -6.02 7.78
CA MET A 305 4.18 -6.52 8.75
C MET A 305 3.56 -6.83 10.10
N ASP A 306 2.69 -5.95 10.62
CA ASP A 306 1.94 -6.20 11.85
C ASP A 306 1.04 -7.45 11.72
N HIS A 307 0.49 -7.73 10.54
CA HIS A 307 -0.27 -8.95 10.27
C HIS A 307 0.62 -10.20 10.25
N VAL A 308 1.83 -10.14 9.65
CA VAL A 308 2.82 -11.23 9.67
C VAL A 308 3.10 -11.65 11.11
N TYR A 309 3.44 -10.67 11.95
CA TYR A 309 3.84 -10.92 13.34
C TYR A 309 2.67 -11.05 14.31
N GLY A 310 1.47 -10.59 13.94
CA GLY A 310 0.27 -10.59 14.77
C GLY A 310 -0.34 -11.98 15.01
N LYS A 311 0.17 -13.02 14.33
CA LYS A 311 -0.16 -14.42 14.64
C LYS A 311 0.48 -14.88 15.94
N SER A 312 1.63 -14.30 16.31
CA SER A 312 2.32 -14.53 17.57
C SER A 312 1.85 -13.52 18.62
N SER A 313 1.74 -13.95 19.88
CA SER A 313 1.48 -13.06 21.01
C SER A 313 2.77 -12.48 21.62
N ILE A 314 3.93 -12.87 21.10
CA ILE A 314 5.25 -12.48 21.60
C ILE A 314 5.79 -11.34 20.72
N ASP A 315 6.34 -10.29 21.36
CA ASP A 315 7.06 -9.22 20.67
C ASP A 315 8.28 -9.78 19.93
N PRO A 316 8.26 -9.82 18.58
CA PRO A 316 9.33 -10.42 17.79
C PRO A 316 10.63 -9.61 17.85
N PHE A 317 10.59 -8.34 18.25
CA PHE A 317 11.75 -7.46 18.24
C PHE A 317 12.39 -7.27 19.61
N HIS A 318 11.89 -7.93 20.65
CA HIS A 318 12.37 -7.73 22.03
C HIS A 318 13.89 -7.87 22.18
N VAL A 319 14.49 -8.90 21.58
CA VAL A 319 15.93 -9.18 21.64
C VAL A 319 16.74 -8.11 20.90
N PHE A 320 16.26 -7.71 19.72
CA PHE A 320 16.87 -6.64 18.94
C PHE A 320 16.81 -5.31 19.69
N MET A 321 15.64 -4.92 20.21
CA MET A 321 15.45 -3.67 20.94
C MET A 321 16.32 -3.61 22.20
N SER A 322 16.44 -4.72 22.93
CA SER A 322 17.34 -4.81 24.09
C SER A 322 18.82 -4.57 23.70
N SER A 323 19.23 -5.13 22.56
CA SER A 323 20.57 -4.93 22.02
C SER A 323 20.79 -3.50 21.53
N PHE A 324 19.78 -2.90 20.89
CA PHE A 324 19.80 -1.51 20.44
C PHE A 324 19.96 -0.53 21.61
N PHE A 325 19.18 -0.69 22.69
CA PHE A 325 19.32 0.19 23.87
C PHE A 325 20.66 -0.01 24.61
N THR A 326 21.21 -1.23 24.56
CA THR A 326 22.56 -1.48 25.08
C THR A 326 23.60 -0.75 24.23
N TRP A 327 23.49 -0.84 22.91
CA TRP A 327 24.34 -0.12 21.97
C TRP A 327 24.23 1.39 22.14
N GLU A 328 23.03 1.94 22.26
CA GLU A 328 22.79 3.37 22.47
C GLU A 328 23.60 3.91 23.65
N ARG A 329 23.60 3.16 24.78
CA ARG A 329 24.28 3.54 26.03
C ARG A 329 25.79 3.31 26.00
N THR A 330 26.23 2.20 25.43
CA THR A 330 27.63 1.73 25.53
C THR A 330 28.46 1.99 24.29
N LYS A 331 27.82 2.34 23.18
CA LYS A 331 28.40 2.47 21.82
C LYS A 331 29.18 1.22 21.39
N SER A 332 28.72 0.04 21.80
CA SER A 332 29.29 -1.27 21.44
C SER A 332 29.02 -1.63 19.96
N ARG A 333 29.25 -2.89 19.54
CA ARG A 333 29.02 -3.29 18.14
C ARG A 333 27.56 -3.73 17.92
N LEU A 334 26.82 -3.02 17.06
CA LEU A 334 25.40 -3.32 16.75
C LEU A 334 25.19 -4.17 15.48
N SER A 335 26.24 -4.39 14.67
CA SER A 335 26.12 -5.10 13.38
C SER A 335 25.53 -6.51 13.51
N GLY A 336 25.90 -7.28 14.55
CA GLY A 336 25.41 -8.65 14.76
C GLY A 336 23.89 -8.71 15.04
N PRO A 337 23.39 -7.93 16.00
CA PRO A 337 21.95 -7.79 16.23
C PRO A 337 21.16 -7.34 14.99
N ILE A 338 21.66 -6.37 14.22
CA ILE A 338 20.98 -5.92 12.99
C ILE A 338 20.91 -7.06 11.95
N ARG A 339 22.01 -7.77 11.71
CA ARG A 339 22.02 -8.92 10.78
C ARG A 339 21.04 -10.02 11.21
N SER A 340 20.96 -10.28 12.51
CA SER A 340 20.04 -11.28 13.06
C SER A 340 18.59 -10.87 12.81
N LEU A 341 18.24 -9.61 13.10
CA LEU A 341 16.93 -9.02 12.81
C LEU A 341 16.56 -9.12 11.33
N LEU A 342 17.46 -8.70 10.42
CA LEU A 342 17.17 -8.74 8.98
C LEU A 342 16.99 -10.17 8.46
N LYS A 343 17.74 -11.13 9.00
CA LYS A 343 17.59 -12.55 8.67
C LYS A 343 16.26 -13.12 9.19
N GLU A 344 15.86 -12.77 10.41
CA GLU A 344 14.56 -13.14 10.97
C GLU A 344 13.42 -12.57 10.12
N LEU A 345 13.47 -11.26 9.79
CA LEU A 345 12.50 -10.63 8.91
C LEU A 345 12.38 -11.34 7.55
N THR A 346 13.52 -11.68 6.95
CA THR A 346 13.56 -12.41 5.68
C THR A 346 12.91 -13.79 5.81
N ASN A 347 13.18 -14.53 6.89
CA ASN A 347 12.60 -15.85 7.12
C ASN A 347 11.08 -15.78 7.32
N GLU A 348 10.59 -14.79 8.08
CA GLU A 348 9.16 -14.59 8.31
C GLU A 348 8.44 -14.23 7.01
N ILE A 349 9.02 -13.34 6.19
CA ILE A 349 8.48 -12.98 4.86
C ILE A 349 8.45 -14.22 3.94
N ASN A 350 9.51 -15.03 3.92
CA ASN A 350 9.56 -16.27 3.14
C ASN A 350 8.60 -17.36 3.64
N GLY A 351 8.14 -17.26 4.89
CA GLY A 351 7.13 -18.16 5.45
C GLY A 351 5.69 -17.77 5.10
N LEU A 352 5.48 -16.61 4.49
CA LEU A 352 4.15 -16.17 4.06
C LEU A 352 3.66 -16.95 2.85
N PRO A 353 2.33 -17.03 2.67
CA PRO A 353 1.76 -17.34 1.37
C PRO A 353 2.37 -16.46 0.27
N ASP A 354 2.73 -17.07 -0.86
CA ASP A 354 3.43 -16.40 -1.98
C ASP A 354 2.74 -15.10 -2.44
N ASP A 355 1.41 -15.05 -2.37
CA ASP A 355 0.61 -13.87 -2.71
C ASP A 355 0.87 -12.70 -1.75
N LEU A 356 0.85 -12.93 -0.43
CA LEU A 356 1.12 -11.88 0.56
C LEU A 356 2.59 -11.43 0.53
N GLY A 357 3.53 -12.35 0.32
CA GLY A 357 4.94 -11.99 0.10
C GLY A 357 5.12 -11.10 -1.13
N PHE A 358 4.46 -11.44 -2.24
CA PHE A 358 4.48 -10.64 -3.47
C PHE A 358 3.87 -9.25 -3.30
N LYS A 359 2.77 -9.13 -2.55
CA LYS A 359 2.13 -7.85 -2.20
C LYS A 359 3.13 -6.91 -1.52
N LEU A 360 3.72 -7.39 -0.42
CA LEU A 360 4.67 -6.61 0.38
C LEU A 360 5.87 -6.14 -0.46
N ILE A 361 6.41 -7.02 -1.32
CA ILE A 361 7.51 -6.67 -2.23
C ILE A 361 7.09 -5.55 -3.20
N ASN A 362 5.90 -5.62 -3.79
CA ASN A 362 5.42 -4.58 -4.72
C ASN A 362 5.18 -3.25 -4.03
N GLU A 363 4.64 -3.24 -2.81
CA GLU A 363 4.42 -2.04 -2.03
C GLU A 363 5.73 -1.38 -1.61
N VAL A 364 6.70 -2.17 -1.13
CA VAL A 364 8.06 -1.69 -0.82
C VAL A 364 8.72 -1.15 -2.08
N ARG A 365 8.61 -1.85 -3.21
CA ARG A 365 9.15 -1.38 -4.49
C ARG A 365 8.52 -0.05 -4.91
N ALA A 366 7.20 0.07 -4.86
CA ALA A 366 6.50 1.31 -5.21
C ALA A 366 6.92 2.46 -4.28
N PHE A 367 7.06 2.20 -2.98
CA PHE A 367 7.55 3.18 -2.01
C PHE A 367 8.95 3.68 -2.35
N LEU A 368 9.88 2.76 -2.64
CA LEU A 368 11.24 3.11 -3.03
C LEU A 368 11.23 3.91 -4.34
N GLU A 369 10.48 3.48 -5.36
CA GLU A 369 10.40 4.19 -6.64
C GLU A 369 9.87 5.64 -6.48
N ILE A 370 8.85 5.89 -5.65
CA ILE A 370 8.36 7.25 -5.37
C ILE A 370 9.42 8.09 -4.64
N THR A 371 10.15 7.45 -3.73
CA THR A 371 11.09 8.14 -2.84
C THR A 371 12.37 8.54 -3.58
N VAL A 372 12.85 7.70 -4.50
CA VAL A 372 14.08 8.02 -5.24
C VAL A 372 13.83 8.82 -6.52
N ASP A 373 12.65 8.69 -7.14
CA ASP A 373 12.33 9.37 -8.39
C ASP A 373 10.89 9.92 -8.39
N PRO A 374 10.65 11.07 -7.73
CA PRO A 374 9.31 11.63 -7.57
C PRO A 374 8.74 12.29 -8.84
N GLU A 375 9.56 12.53 -9.86
CA GLU A 375 9.13 13.15 -11.14
C GLU A 375 8.57 12.13 -12.14
N ASN A 376 8.60 10.82 -11.82
CA ASN A 376 8.19 9.75 -12.72
C ASN A 376 6.78 9.18 -12.49
#